data_AF-A0A914NAV6-F1
#
_entry.id   AF-A0A914NAV6-F1
#
_cell.length_a   1.000
_cell.length_b   1.000
_cell.length_c   1.000
_cell.angle_alpha   90.00
_cell.angle_beta   90.00
_cell.angle_gamma   90.00
#
_symmetry.space_group_name_H-M   'P 1'
#
loop_
_entity.id
_entity.type
_entity.pdbx_description
1 polymer ?
#
loop_
_entity_poly.entity_id
_entity_poly.type
_entity_poly.pdbx_seq_one_letter_code
_entity_poly.pdbx_strand_id
1 'polypeptide(L)'
;MFVFVPSRADGFYTRHMIRNSWGANLAERSIVLKFIVGWPQEQKIYVALQWQQIFCSTAQYILKTDDDTIVDFDRLLWWIDNDFGDRVSNYPAAVFGGMIKRSSPIRNEKHRWYVSPIDFPHPIFPHYTNGPTYLLTSKAVQAIMNLTENVHAFPIEDVLYTGVLANLANVKKFSIWEHFRIGKHVR
;
A
#
# COMPACT_ATOMS: atom_id res chain seq x y z
N MET A 1 1.17 0.26 14.97
CA MET A 1 1.09 0.28 13.49
C MET A 1 0.74 -1.10 12.98
N PHE A 2 0.02 -1.23 11.86
CA PHE A 2 -0.17 -2.50 11.17
C PHE A 2 0.68 -2.53 9.89
N VAL A 3 1.44 -3.60 9.70
CA VAL A 3 2.29 -3.82 8.52
C VAL A 3 1.85 -5.10 7.86
N PHE A 4 1.56 -5.05 6.57
CA PHE A 4 1.26 -6.25 5.81
C PHE A 4 2.13 -6.37 4.57
N VAL A 5 2.56 -7.61 4.33
CA VAL A 5 3.42 -7.99 3.22
C VAL A 5 2.67 -9.00 2.36
N PRO A 6 2.16 -8.61 1.17
CA PRO A 6 1.66 -9.55 0.19
C PRO A 6 2.81 -10.48 -0.21
N SER A 7 2.59 -11.79 -0.15
CA SER A 7 3.62 -12.76 -0.48
C SER A 7 3.05 -13.92 -1.27
N ARG A 8 3.90 -14.62 -2.01
CA ARG A 8 3.53 -15.83 -2.74
C ARG A 8 3.40 -17.02 -1.78
N ALA A 9 2.62 -18.04 -2.13
CA ALA A 9 2.48 -19.24 -1.29
C ALA A 9 3.84 -19.90 -1.00
N ASP A 10 4.68 -20.05 -2.03
CA ASP A 10 6.02 -20.62 -2.01
C ASP A 10 7.11 -19.71 -1.43
N GLY A 11 6.81 -18.45 -1.09
CA GLY A 11 7.77 -17.43 -0.60
C GLY A 11 8.32 -17.65 0.82
N PHE A 12 8.46 -18.89 1.29
CA PHE A 12 8.85 -19.20 2.68
C PHE A 12 10.19 -18.59 3.07
N TYR A 13 11.21 -18.71 2.21
CA TYR A 13 12.54 -18.18 2.45
C TYR A 13 12.52 -16.65 2.62
N THR A 14 11.86 -15.94 1.70
CA THR A 14 11.73 -14.48 1.77
C THR A 14 11.04 -14.03 3.05
N ARG A 15 9.93 -14.69 3.42
CA ARG A 15 9.24 -14.39 4.70
C ARG A 15 10.10 -14.69 5.91
N HIS A 16 10.94 -15.73 5.86
CA HIS A 16 11.89 -16.04 6.92
C HIS A 16 12.95 -14.94 7.03
N MET A 17 13.52 -14.48 5.92
CA MET A 17 14.49 -13.39 5.89
C MET A 17 13.90 -12.09 6.47
N ILE A 18 12.67 -11.72 6.09
CA ILE A 18 12.01 -10.53 6.62
C ILE A 18 11.88 -10.62 8.15
N ARG A 19 11.39 -11.76 8.69
CA ARG A 19 11.24 -11.95 10.14
C ARG A 19 12.55 -11.85 10.92
N ASN A 20 13.67 -12.22 10.31
CA ASN A 20 14.99 -12.22 10.94
C ASN A 20 15.84 -10.99 10.56
N SER A 21 15.25 -10.00 9.88
CA SER A 21 15.91 -8.75 9.50
C SER A 21 15.06 -7.55 9.93
N TRP A 22 14.56 -6.74 8.98
CA TRP A 22 13.80 -5.53 9.28
C TRP A 22 12.46 -5.80 9.97
N GLY A 23 11.92 -7.02 9.85
CA GLY A 23 10.71 -7.46 10.54
C GLY A 23 10.95 -7.98 11.96
N ALA A 24 12.21 -8.06 12.41
CA ALA A 24 12.55 -8.49 13.77
C ALA A 24 12.11 -7.45 14.80
N ASN A 25 11.72 -7.92 15.99
CA ASN A 25 11.40 -7.09 17.17
C ASN A 25 10.28 -6.04 16.98
N LEU A 26 9.51 -6.09 15.89
CA LEU A 26 8.41 -5.16 15.63
C LEU A 26 7.33 -5.20 16.73
N ALA A 27 7.12 -6.36 17.36
CA ALA A 27 6.17 -6.50 18.45
C ALA A 27 6.55 -5.64 19.68
N GLU A 28 7.84 -5.49 19.98
CA GLU A 28 8.34 -4.64 21.08
C GLU A 28 8.01 -3.16 20.84
N ARG A 29 7.81 -2.78 19.57
CA ARG A 29 7.46 -1.43 19.13
C ARG A 29 5.95 -1.24 18.92
N SER A 30 5.12 -2.18 19.36
CA SER A 30 3.66 -2.19 19.10
C SER A 30 3.32 -2.15 17.61
N ILE A 31 4.13 -2.84 16.79
CA ILE A 31 3.93 -2.99 15.35
C ILE A 31 3.55 -4.45 15.05
N VAL A 32 2.39 -4.64 14.41
CA VAL A 32 1.90 -5.96 14.01
C VAL A 32 2.29 -6.22 12.56
N LEU A 33 3.13 -7.24 12.33
CA LEU A 33 3.50 -7.70 10.98
C LEU A 33 2.70 -8.94 10.58
N LYS A 34 2.04 -8.90 9.42
CA LYS A 34 1.37 -10.06 8.81
C LYS A 34 1.79 -10.27 7.37
N PHE A 35 1.98 -11.52 6.99
CA PHE A 35 2.15 -11.92 5.59
C PHE A 35 0.80 -12.34 5.05
N ILE A 36 0.40 -11.77 3.92
CA ILE A 36 -0.87 -12.08 3.27
C ILE A 36 -0.57 -12.95 2.07
N VAL A 37 -1.01 -14.21 2.15
CA VAL A 37 -0.70 -15.26 1.18
C VAL A 37 -1.99 -15.65 0.47
N GLY A 38 -1.93 -15.83 -0.85
CA GLY A 38 -3.09 -16.20 -1.66
C GLY A 38 -2.95 -15.79 -3.12
N TRP A 39 -4.05 -15.90 -3.87
CA TRP A 39 -4.21 -15.38 -5.22
C TRP A 39 -5.70 -15.04 -5.44
N PRO A 40 -6.05 -13.99 -6.20
CA PRO A 40 -5.20 -13.03 -6.90
C PRO A 40 -4.62 -11.92 -5.99
N GLN A 41 -3.73 -11.07 -6.53
CA GLN A 41 -2.93 -10.11 -5.77
C GLN A 41 -3.80 -9.00 -5.16
N GLU A 42 -4.77 -8.48 -5.92
CA GLU A 42 -5.71 -7.45 -5.51
C GLU A 42 -6.56 -7.88 -4.31
N GLN A 43 -6.95 -9.16 -4.24
CA GLN A 43 -7.69 -9.70 -3.10
C GLN A 43 -6.83 -9.73 -1.83
N LYS A 44 -5.51 -9.84 -1.92
CA LYS A 44 -4.64 -9.76 -0.73
C LYS A 44 -4.73 -8.40 -0.06
N ILE A 45 -4.81 -7.32 -0.84
CA ILE A 45 -4.94 -5.96 -0.28
C ILE A 45 -6.27 -5.84 0.44
N TYR A 46 -7.38 -6.26 -0.20
CA TYR A 46 -8.69 -6.30 0.44
C TYR A 46 -8.65 -7.04 1.79
N VAL A 47 -8.16 -8.28 1.79
CA VAL A 47 -8.09 -9.12 2.98
C VAL A 47 -7.22 -8.50 4.06
N ALA A 48 -6.08 -7.89 3.69
CA ALA A 48 -5.20 -7.22 4.64
C ALA A 48 -5.89 -6.04 5.33
N LEU A 49 -6.57 -5.19 4.55
CA LEU A 49 -7.25 -4.01 5.05
C LEU A 49 -8.48 -4.38 5.88
N GLN A 50 -9.24 -5.41 5.47
CA GLN A 50 -10.35 -5.95 6.26
C GLN A 50 -9.83 -6.56 7.58
N TRP A 51 -8.75 -7.32 7.54
CA TRP A 51 -8.11 -7.88 8.73
C TRP A 51 -7.66 -6.77 9.68
N GLN A 52 -7.10 -5.68 9.14
CA GLN A 52 -6.76 -4.52 9.95
C GLN A 52 -7.97 -3.92 10.66
N GLN A 53 -9.10 -3.73 9.95
CA GLN A 53 -10.30 -3.18 10.55
C GLN A 53 -10.86 -4.05 11.69
N ILE A 54 -10.72 -5.38 11.59
CA ILE A 54 -11.24 -6.32 12.59
C ILE A 54 -10.28 -6.48 13.78
N PHE A 55 -8.99 -6.67 13.51
CA PHE A 55 -8.02 -7.10 14.53
C PHE A 55 -6.99 -6.03 14.93
N CYS A 56 -6.90 -4.93 14.18
CA CYS A 56 -5.96 -3.84 14.40
C CYS A 56 -6.65 -2.47 14.21
N SER A 57 -7.90 -2.34 14.67
CA SER A 57 -8.73 -1.14 14.48
C SER A 57 -8.12 0.14 15.09
N THR A 58 -7.29 -0.01 16.12
CA THR A 58 -6.57 1.09 16.79
C THR A 58 -5.28 1.50 16.09
N ALA A 59 -4.82 0.77 15.06
CA ALA A 59 -3.63 1.14 14.32
C ALA A 59 -3.86 2.45 13.56
N GLN A 60 -3.09 3.49 13.88
CA GLN A 60 -3.18 4.80 13.22
C GLN A 60 -2.64 4.77 11.78
N TYR A 61 -1.61 3.96 11.56
CA TYR A 61 -0.93 3.79 10.28
C TYR A 61 -0.89 2.34 9.85
N ILE A 62 -1.09 2.15 8.55
CA ILE A 62 -1.07 0.86 7.85
C ILE A 62 -0.01 0.93 6.75
N LEU A 63 1.04 0.12 6.87
CA LEU A 63 2.09 0.01 5.87
C LEU A 63 1.86 -1.22 5.00
N LYS A 64 1.70 -1.01 3.69
CA LYS A 64 1.86 -2.08 2.70
C LYS A 64 3.29 -2.07 2.22
N THR A 65 3.92 -3.23 2.14
CA THR A 65 5.20 -3.35 1.45
C THR A 65 5.37 -4.72 0.77
N ASP A 66 6.03 -4.78 -0.38
CA ASP A 66 6.28 -6.05 -1.08
C ASP A 66 7.37 -6.89 -0.40
N ASP A 67 7.38 -8.20 -0.67
CA ASP A 67 8.34 -9.11 -0.04
C ASP A 67 9.78 -8.99 -0.58
N ASP A 68 10.00 -8.18 -1.62
CA ASP A 68 11.30 -7.78 -2.16
C ASP A 68 11.77 -6.38 -1.70
N THR A 69 11.17 -5.86 -0.63
CA THR A 69 11.51 -4.55 -0.04
C THR A 69 12.19 -4.66 1.32
N ILE A 70 12.89 -3.58 1.72
CA ILE A 70 13.45 -3.40 3.06
C ILE A 70 12.85 -2.13 3.67
N VAL A 71 12.45 -2.21 4.94
CA VAL A 71 11.88 -1.09 5.69
C VAL A 71 12.81 -0.69 6.83
N ASP A 72 13.26 0.55 6.83
CA ASP A 72 13.91 1.16 8.00
C ASP A 72 12.83 1.75 8.92
N PHE A 73 12.48 1.02 9.99
CA PHE A 73 11.43 1.44 10.90
C PHE A 73 11.83 2.62 11.80
N ASP A 74 13.10 2.79 12.12
CA ASP A 74 13.54 3.93 12.93
C ASP A 74 13.33 5.22 12.16
N ARG A 75 13.72 5.20 10.90
CA ARG A 75 13.50 6.31 9.99
C ARG A 75 12.02 6.54 9.70
N LEU A 76 11.25 5.47 9.47
CA LEU A 76 9.80 5.56 9.22
C LEU A 76 9.04 6.17 10.39
N LEU A 77 9.30 5.71 11.62
CA LEU A 77 8.64 6.26 12.80
C LEU A 77 9.04 7.72 13.03
N TRP A 78 10.31 8.06 12.82
CA TRP A 78 10.76 9.45 12.90
C TRP A 78 9.99 10.36 11.93
N TRP A 79 9.78 9.93 10.68
CA TRP A 79 8.99 10.70 9.71
C TRP A 79 7.52 10.86 10.10
N ILE A 80 6.92 9.81 10.65
CA ILE A 80 5.56 9.86 11.15
C ILE A 80 5.42 10.91 12.24
N ASP A 81 6.37 10.94 13.18
CA ASP A 81 6.31 11.84 14.33
C ASP A 81 6.71 13.28 13.99
N ASN A 82 7.59 13.49 12.99
CA ASN A 82 8.23 14.80 12.75
C ASN A 82 7.87 15.46 11.40
N ASP A 83 7.43 14.73 10.38
CA ASP A 83 7.09 15.29 9.06
C ASP A 83 5.60 15.09 8.69
N PHE A 84 5.00 13.96 9.08
CA PHE A 84 3.64 13.64 8.65
C PHE A 84 2.56 14.21 9.59
N GLY A 85 2.90 14.58 10.83
CA GLY A 85 1.95 15.06 11.85
C GLY A 85 1.01 16.17 11.38
N ASP A 86 1.55 17.28 10.89
CA ASP A 86 0.74 18.41 10.40
C ASP A 86 -0.08 18.06 9.16
N ARG A 87 0.46 17.18 8.31
CA ARG A 87 -0.22 16.72 7.08
C ARG A 87 -1.46 15.89 7.44
N VAL A 88 -1.34 14.99 8.41
CA VAL A 88 -2.45 14.14 8.89
C VAL A 88 -3.45 14.96 9.71
N SER A 89 -3.01 15.96 10.48
CA SER A 89 -3.92 16.87 11.19
C SER A 89 -4.84 17.63 10.23
N ASN A 90 -4.30 18.12 9.10
CA ASN A 90 -5.08 18.80 8.07
C ASN A 90 -5.86 17.84 7.15
N TYR A 91 -5.32 16.64 6.92
CA TYR A 91 -5.91 15.62 6.05
C TYR A 91 -5.90 14.24 6.72
N PRO A 92 -6.88 13.95 7.60
CA PRO A 92 -6.88 12.71 8.38
C PRO A 92 -6.91 11.44 7.54
N ALA A 93 -7.61 11.47 6.39
CA ALA A 93 -7.60 10.41 5.40
C ALA A 93 -6.52 10.68 4.34
N ALA A 94 -5.37 10.01 4.50
CA ALA A 94 -4.21 10.23 3.65
C ALA A 94 -3.48 8.93 3.24
N VAL A 95 -2.86 8.98 2.06
CA VAL A 95 -1.89 8.00 1.56
C VAL A 95 -0.55 8.70 1.34
N PHE A 96 0.53 8.08 1.78
CA PHE A 96 1.91 8.52 1.56
C PHE A 96 2.63 7.47 0.71
N GLY A 97 3.26 7.89 -0.37
CA GLY A 97 3.90 6.98 -1.32
C GLY A 97 4.71 7.72 -2.37
N GLY A 98 5.45 6.96 -3.19
CA GLY A 98 5.98 7.49 -4.45
C GLY A 98 4.84 7.74 -5.43
N MET A 99 4.42 8.99 -5.63
CA MET A 99 3.25 9.28 -6.47
C MET A 99 3.57 9.15 -7.96
N ILE A 100 2.86 8.25 -8.65
CA ILE A 100 2.86 8.11 -10.10
C ILE A 100 1.76 9.00 -10.68
N LYS A 101 2.11 9.78 -11.71
CA LYS A 101 1.19 10.72 -12.38
C LYS A 101 1.12 10.41 -13.87
N ARG A 102 -0.06 10.63 -14.45
CA ARG A 102 -0.31 10.55 -15.91
C ARG A 102 0.09 9.20 -16.54
N SER A 103 0.04 8.11 -15.77
CA SER A 103 0.24 6.76 -16.30
C SER A 103 -0.98 6.32 -17.11
N SER A 104 -0.75 5.56 -18.19
CA SER A 104 -1.80 5.08 -19.08
C SER A 104 -1.97 3.56 -18.95
N PRO A 105 -3.21 3.03 -19.03
CA PRO A 105 -3.46 1.60 -19.08
C PRO A 105 -2.75 0.95 -20.27
N ILE A 106 -2.12 -0.19 -20.01
CA ILE A 106 -1.49 -0.99 -21.07
C ILE A 106 -2.57 -1.80 -21.76
N ARG A 107 -2.74 -1.59 -23.07
CA ARG A 107 -3.78 -2.23 -23.90
C ARG A 107 -3.32 -3.47 -24.67
N ASN A 108 -2.10 -3.94 -24.40
CA ASN A 108 -1.57 -5.18 -24.97
C ASN A 108 -1.93 -6.35 -24.05
N GLU A 109 -2.81 -7.25 -24.50
CA GLU A 109 -3.30 -8.43 -23.76
C GLU A 109 -2.19 -9.38 -23.28
N LYS A 110 -1.02 -9.37 -23.94
CA LYS A 110 0.13 -10.19 -23.54
C LYS A 110 0.93 -9.60 -22.38
N HIS A 111 0.63 -8.37 -21.97
CA HIS A 111 1.34 -7.69 -20.91
C HIS A 111 0.79 -8.07 -19.53
N ARG A 112 1.66 -8.32 -18.55
CA ARG A 112 1.28 -8.70 -17.17
C ARG A 112 0.37 -7.70 -16.44
N TRP A 113 0.32 -6.47 -16.93
CA TRP A 113 -0.48 -5.36 -16.40
C TRP A 113 -1.46 -4.84 -17.46
N TYR A 114 -1.93 -5.72 -18.33
CA TYR A 114 -2.99 -5.41 -19.27
C TYR A 114 -4.25 -4.93 -18.53
N VAL A 115 -4.89 -3.90 -19.08
CA VAL A 115 -6.19 -3.42 -18.62
C VAL A 115 -7.08 -3.25 -19.85
N SER A 116 -8.22 -3.93 -19.88
CA SER A 116 -9.13 -3.84 -21.02
C SER A 116 -9.80 -2.45 -21.07
N PRO A 117 -10.20 -1.95 -22.26
CA PRO A 117 -10.98 -0.73 -22.38
C PRO A 117 -12.34 -0.80 -21.64
N ILE A 118 -12.84 -2.00 -21.37
CA ILE A 118 -14.07 -2.24 -20.61
C ILE A 118 -13.80 -2.01 -19.12
N ASP A 119 -12.73 -2.59 -18.57
CA ASP A 119 -12.37 -2.44 -17.16
C ASP A 119 -11.95 -1.01 -16.81
N PHE A 120 -11.36 -0.30 -17.77
CA PHE A 120 -10.99 1.10 -17.62
C PHE A 120 -11.11 1.84 -18.95
N PRO A 121 -12.21 2.58 -19.20
CA PRO A 121 -12.42 3.26 -20.47
C PRO A 121 -11.58 4.54 -20.62
N HIS A 122 -11.11 5.11 -19.50
CA HIS A 122 -10.34 6.35 -19.54
C HIS A 122 -8.91 6.13 -20.07
N PRO A 123 -8.32 7.15 -20.72
CA PRO A 123 -6.99 7.05 -21.30
C PRO A 123 -5.86 7.16 -20.25
N ILE A 124 -6.15 7.68 -19.05
CA ILE A 124 -5.14 7.99 -18.04
C ILE A 124 -5.67 7.54 -16.67
N PHE A 125 -4.83 6.85 -15.90
CA PHE A 125 -5.14 6.49 -14.52
C PHE A 125 -5.18 7.73 -13.62
N PRO A 126 -6.03 7.73 -12.57
CA PRO A 126 -5.91 8.74 -11.54
C PRO A 126 -4.53 8.63 -10.86
N HIS A 127 -4.05 9.70 -10.22
CA HIS A 127 -2.79 9.64 -9.49
C HIS A 127 -2.84 8.55 -8.41
N TYR A 128 -1.85 7.67 -8.40
CA TYR A 128 -1.74 6.54 -7.48
C TYR A 128 -0.31 6.47 -6.91
N THR A 129 -0.11 5.67 -5.88
CA THR A 129 1.21 5.45 -5.29
C THR A 129 1.88 4.22 -5.90
N ASN A 130 3.19 4.30 -6.08
CA ASN A 130 4.02 3.20 -6.57
C ASN A 130 3.85 1.94 -5.71
N GLY A 131 3.56 0.82 -6.36
CA GLY A 131 3.22 -0.46 -5.73
C GLY A 131 4.13 -0.97 -4.60
N PRO A 132 5.48 -0.93 -4.72
CA PRO A 132 6.37 -1.59 -3.76
C PRO A 132 6.11 -1.24 -2.30
N THR A 133 5.85 0.03 -1.99
CA THR A 133 5.60 0.47 -0.61
C THR A 133 4.72 1.72 -0.59
N TYR A 134 3.71 1.72 0.28
CA TYR A 134 2.93 2.92 0.61
C TYR A 134 2.36 2.83 2.03
N LEU A 135 2.13 3.98 2.64
CA LEU A 135 1.58 4.14 3.98
C LEU A 135 0.17 4.75 3.89
N LEU A 136 -0.77 4.16 4.61
CA LEU A 136 -2.17 4.61 4.69
C LEU A 136 -2.47 5.03 6.13
N THR A 137 -3.25 6.09 6.31
CA THR A 137 -3.87 6.35 7.62
C THR A 137 -5.08 5.44 7.82
N SER A 138 -5.43 5.16 9.07
CA SER A 138 -6.63 4.37 9.42
C SER A 138 -7.91 4.95 8.80
N LYS A 139 -8.04 6.28 8.75
CA LYS A 139 -9.16 6.97 8.11
C LYS A 139 -9.17 6.78 6.59
N ALA A 140 -8.00 6.72 5.95
CA ALA A 140 -7.93 6.39 4.53
C ALA A 140 -8.40 4.95 4.28
N VAL A 141 -7.96 3.99 5.10
CA VAL A 141 -8.40 2.59 4.99
C VAL A 141 -9.92 2.49 5.15
N GLN A 142 -10.50 3.13 6.16
CA GLN A 142 -11.95 3.16 6.36
C GLN A 142 -12.69 3.73 5.14
N ALA A 143 -12.25 4.88 4.63
CA ALA A 143 -12.90 5.54 3.50
C ALA A 143 -12.79 4.71 2.20
N ILE A 144 -11.63 4.09 1.96
CA ILE A 144 -11.39 3.22 0.80
C ILE A 144 -12.23 1.95 0.88
N MET A 145 -12.22 1.26 2.03
CA MET A 145 -12.92 -0.02 2.20
C MET A 145 -14.44 0.13 2.04
N ASN A 146 -15.02 1.25 2.48
CA ASN A 146 -16.45 1.54 2.30
C ASN A 146 -16.90 1.64 0.83
N LEU A 147 -15.97 1.82 -0.12
CA LEU A 147 -16.27 1.92 -1.54
C LEU A 147 -15.97 0.62 -2.31
N THR A 148 -15.33 -0.36 -1.68
CA THR A 148 -14.88 -1.59 -2.37
C THR A 148 -16.04 -2.42 -2.92
N GLU A 149 -17.20 -2.44 -2.26
CA GLU A 149 -18.39 -3.16 -2.73
C GLU A 149 -18.98 -2.59 -4.03
N ASN A 150 -18.66 -1.32 -4.35
CA ASN A 150 -19.20 -0.59 -5.50
C ASN A 150 -18.24 -0.50 -6.68
N VAL A 151 -17.05 -1.10 -6.58
CA VAL A 151 -16.01 -1.01 -7.61
C VAL A 151 -15.59 -2.41 -8.05
N HIS A 152 -15.61 -2.65 -9.35
CA HIS A 152 -15.17 -3.92 -9.92
C HIS A 152 -13.69 -4.20 -9.62
N ALA A 153 -13.36 -5.48 -9.47
CA ALA A 153 -11.99 -5.93 -9.30
C ALA A 153 -11.12 -5.41 -10.47
N PHE A 154 -9.91 -5.00 -10.13
CA PHE A 154 -8.99 -4.35 -11.05
C PHE A 154 -7.61 -5.02 -10.94
N PRO A 155 -6.95 -5.35 -12.06
CA PRO A 155 -5.77 -6.23 -12.03
C PRO A 155 -4.51 -5.58 -11.46
N ILE A 156 -4.50 -4.25 -11.29
CA ILE A 156 -3.36 -3.51 -10.74
C ILE A 156 -3.78 -2.89 -9.40
N GLU A 157 -3.31 -3.48 -8.29
CA GLU A 157 -3.85 -3.20 -6.97
C GLU A 157 -3.51 -1.78 -6.48
N ASP A 158 -2.32 -1.27 -6.82
CA ASP A 158 -1.91 0.06 -6.42
C ASP A 158 -2.76 1.14 -7.11
N VAL A 159 -3.06 0.96 -8.41
CA VAL A 159 -4.01 1.78 -9.17
C VAL A 159 -5.41 1.72 -8.55
N LEU A 160 -5.87 0.52 -8.16
CA LEU A 160 -7.20 0.34 -7.56
C LEU A 160 -7.33 1.06 -6.22
N TYR A 161 -6.49 0.71 -5.25
CA TYR A 161 -6.64 1.16 -3.86
C TYR A 161 -6.17 2.59 -3.65
N THR A 162 -5.04 2.97 -4.25
CA THR A 162 -4.42 4.28 -4.00
C THR A 162 -4.74 5.30 -5.09
N GLY A 163 -5.24 4.85 -6.24
CA GLY A 163 -5.73 5.68 -7.35
C GLY A 163 -7.25 5.81 -7.35
N VAL A 164 -7.95 4.81 -7.87
CA VAL A 164 -9.40 4.83 -8.12
C VAL A 164 -10.20 5.01 -6.83
N LEU A 165 -10.09 4.06 -5.89
CA LEU A 165 -10.86 4.10 -4.64
C LEU A 165 -10.47 5.30 -3.78
N ALA A 166 -9.18 5.57 -3.62
CA ALA A 166 -8.71 6.74 -2.89
C ALA A 166 -9.20 8.06 -3.50
N ASN A 167 -9.33 8.17 -4.83
CA ASN A 167 -9.91 9.37 -5.45
C ASN A 167 -11.40 9.49 -5.20
N LEU A 168 -12.16 8.40 -5.36
CA LEU A 168 -13.60 8.38 -5.09
C LEU A 168 -13.89 8.71 -3.61
N ALA A 169 -13.02 8.24 -2.70
CA ALA A 169 -13.10 8.49 -1.27
C ALA A 169 -12.53 9.86 -0.83
N ASN A 170 -12.08 10.71 -1.76
CA ASN A 170 -11.42 11.99 -1.46
C ASN A 170 -10.20 11.89 -0.50
N VAL A 171 -9.47 10.77 -0.57
CA VAL A 171 -8.26 10.55 0.23
C VAL A 171 -7.11 11.37 -0.33
N LYS A 172 -6.48 12.17 0.54
CA LYS A 172 -5.32 13.00 0.18
C LYS A 172 -4.12 12.12 -0.12
N LYS A 173 -3.39 12.43 -1.19
CA LYS A 173 -2.15 11.75 -1.55
C LYS A 173 -0.96 12.68 -1.36
N PHE A 174 0.03 12.22 -0.61
CA PHE A 174 1.30 12.90 -0.42
C PHE A 174 2.39 12.15 -1.17
N SER A 175 3.03 12.85 -2.11
CA SER A 175 4.21 12.33 -2.80
C SER A 175 5.41 12.49 -1.89
N ILE A 176 6.05 11.38 -1.55
CA ILE A 176 7.24 11.33 -0.69
C ILE A 176 8.33 10.46 -1.34
N TRP A 177 8.65 10.73 -2.61
CA TRP A 177 9.66 9.97 -3.36
C TRP A 177 11.03 9.97 -2.68
N GLU A 178 11.37 11.07 -2.02
CA GLU A 178 12.60 11.25 -1.26
C GLU A 178 12.70 10.32 -0.03
N HIS A 179 11.59 9.72 0.38
CA HIS A 179 11.51 8.75 1.48
C HIS A 179 11.64 7.29 1.00
N PHE A 180 11.43 7.02 -0.29
CA PHE A 180 11.50 5.67 -0.86
C PHE A 180 12.67 5.53 -1.83
N ARG A 181 13.60 4.63 -1.52
CA ARG A 181 14.73 4.31 -2.41
C ARG A 181 14.41 3.05 -3.22
N ILE A 182 14.67 3.07 -4.52
CA ILE A 182 14.49 1.95 -5.43
C ILE A 182 15.86 1.55 -6.01
N GLY A 183 16.22 0.26 -5.93
CA GLY A 183 17.42 -0.30 -6.58
C GLY A 183 18.77 -0.05 -5.87
N LYS A 184 19.88 -0.19 -6.60
CA LYS A 184 21.30 -0.17 -6.13
C LYS A 184 21.77 1.12 -5.41
N HIS A 185 20.87 2.04 -5.09
CA HIS A 185 21.15 3.30 -4.41
C HIS A 185 20.82 3.27 -2.91
N VAL A 186 20.70 2.07 -2.33
CA VAL A 186 20.76 1.89 -0.87
C VAL A 186 22.23 2.04 -0.44
N ARG A 187 22.66 3.29 -0.25
CA ARG A 187 23.88 3.61 0.53
C ARG A 187 23.53 3.74 1.99
#